data_AF-A0A7C3V165-F1
#
_entry.id   AF-A0A7C3V165-F1
#
_cell.length_a   1.000
_cell.length_b   1.000
_cell.length_c   1.000
_cell.angle_alpha   90.00
_cell.angle_beta   90.00
_cell.angle_gamma   90.00
#
_symmetry.space_group_name_H-M   'P 1'
#
loop_
_entity.id
_entity.type
_entity.pdbx_description
1 polymer ?
#
loop_
_entity_poly.entity_id
_entity_poly.type
_entity_poly.pdbx_seq_one_letter_code
_entity_poly.pdbx_strand_id
1 'polypeptide(L)'
;MEGKRTKPATLINQYPYREISISLYGKTRKLRLAKFIAEINGLGKVAVVVVREKRKKPVYLVSTNLYLSAIDVLKYYAKRWKIEQMIKDLK
;
A
#
# COMPACT_ATOMS: atom_id res chain seq x y z
N MET A 1 6.18 -21.58 13.73
CA MET A 1 6.33 -20.18 14.17
C MET A 1 4.95 -19.66 14.51
N GLU A 2 4.70 -19.30 15.77
CA GLU A 2 3.41 -18.83 16.25
C GLU A 2 3.04 -17.48 15.62
N GLY A 3 2.10 -17.49 14.67
CA GLY A 3 1.60 -16.28 14.03
C GLY A 3 0.76 -15.45 14.99
N LYS A 4 1.39 -14.62 15.83
CA LYS A 4 0.69 -13.72 16.73
C LYS A 4 -0.12 -12.71 15.92
N ARG A 5 -1.45 -12.77 16.01
CA ARG A 5 -2.38 -11.82 15.38
C ARG A 5 -2.02 -10.40 15.83
N THR A 6 -1.47 -9.61 14.92
CA THR A 6 -1.02 -8.24 15.20
C THR A 6 -1.94 -7.27 14.48
N LYS A 7 -2.50 -6.29 15.19
CA LYS A 7 -3.35 -5.27 14.57
C LYS A 7 -2.51 -4.46 13.57
N PRO A 8 -3.00 -4.16 12.35
CA PRO A 8 -2.25 -3.34 11.40
C PRO A 8 -1.81 -1.98 11.98
N ALA A 9 -2.61 -1.45 12.90
CA ALA A 9 -2.35 -0.19 13.61
C ALA A 9 -1.05 -0.17 14.44
N THR A 10 -0.61 -1.31 15.00
CA THR A 10 0.64 -1.37 15.75
C THR A 10 1.86 -1.46 14.84
N LEU A 11 1.70 -1.98 13.62
CA LEU A 11 2.76 -2.08 12.62
C LEU A 11 3.14 -0.71 12.04
N ILE A 12 2.23 0.27 12.09
CA ILE A 12 2.44 1.59 11.49
C ILE A 12 3.55 2.42 12.14
N ASN A 13 3.98 2.07 13.36
CA ASN A 13 5.05 2.81 14.05
C ASN A 13 6.35 2.02 14.15
N GLN A 14 6.38 0.79 13.64
CA GLN A 14 7.53 -0.12 13.80
C GLN A 14 8.53 -0.07 12.64
N TYR A 15 8.11 0.45 11.47
CA TYR A 15 8.94 0.44 10.27
C TYR A 15 9.34 1.86 9.84
N PRO A 16 10.55 2.03 9.30
CA PRO A 16 11.01 3.32 8.82
C PRO A 16 10.19 3.76 7.61
N TYR A 17 9.75 5.02 7.64
CA TYR A 17 9.00 5.63 6.55
C TYR A 17 9.95 6.43 5.66
N ARG A 18 9.85 6.20 4.35
CA ARG A 18 10.48 7.05 3.35
C ARG A 18 9.46 8.06 2.82
N GLU A 19 9.82 9.34 2.86
CA GLU A 19 9.03 10.39 2.21
C GLU A 19 9.30 10.40 0.70
N ILE A 20 8.24 10.51 -0.08
CA ILE A 20 8.30 10.59 -1.53
C ILE A 20 7.35 11.68 -2.05
N SER A 21 7.68 12.25 -3.20
CA SER A 21 6.75 13.03 -4.02
C SER A 21 6.44 12.24 -5.28
N ILE A 22 5.16 12.01 -5.56
CA ILE A 22 4.72 11.23 -6.72
C ILE A 22 3.54 11.90 -7.41
N SER A 23 3.55 11.93 -8.75
CA SER A 23 2.39 12.37 -9.54
C SER A 23 1.41 11.22 -9.69
N LEU A 24 0.21 11.38 -9.12
CA LEU A 24 -0.89 10.42 -9.21
C LEU A 24 -2.16 11.16 -9.63
N TYR A 25 -2.81 10.68 -10.70
CA TYR A 25 -4.06 11.26 -11.22
C TYR A 25 -3.94 12.76 -11.55
N GLY A 26 -2.83 13.15 -12.18
CA GLY A 26 -2.56 14.55 -12.57
C GLY A 26 -2.22 15.49 -11.40
N LYS A 27 -2.06 14.97 -10.17
CA LYS A 27 -1.69 15.78 -8.99
C LYS A 27 -0.43 15.22 -8.32
N THR A 28 0.52 16.10 -8.01
CA THR A 28 1.67 15.74 -7.19
C THR A 28 1.24 15.59 -5.73
N ARG A 29 1.54 14.44 -5.14
CA ARG A 29 1.25 14.12 -3.74
C ARG A 29 2.52 13.83 -2.99
N LYS A 30 2.62 14.38 -1.77
CA LYS A 30 3.66 14.03 -0.80
C LYS A 30 3.15 12.90 0.09
N LEU A 31 3.83 11.76 0.04
CA LEU A 31 3.43 10.54 0.74
C LEU A 31 4.59 10.01 1.57
N ARG A 32 4.26 9.34 2.67
CA ARG A 32 5.21 8.55 3.45
C ARG A 32 4.89 7.08 3.27
N LEU A 33 5.88 6.31 2.83
CA LEU A 33 5.74 4.88 2.56
C LEU A 33 6.58 4.06 3.54
N ALA A 34 6.01 2.98 4.06
CA ALA A 34 6.76 1.90 4.70
C ALA A 34 6.42 0.59 4.00
N LYS A 35 7.40 -0.31 3.87
CA LYS A 35 7.22 -1.67 3.33
C LYS A 35 7.79 -2.68 4.31
N PHE A 36 7.04 -3.74 4.54
CA PHE A 36 7.50 -4.90 5.29
C PHE A 36 6.85 -6.17 4.75
N ILE A 37 7.42 -7.32 5.10
CA ILE A 37 6.83 -8.62 4.77
C ILE A 37 6.03 -9.09 5.97
N ALA A 38 4.80 -9.54 5.71
CA ALA A 38 3.94 -10.14 6.72
C ALA A 38 3.35 -11.44 6.18
N GLU A 39 2.88 -12.29 7.08
CA GLU A 39 2.13 -13.49 6.73
C GLU A 39 0.64 -13.24 6.97
N ILE A 40 -0.17 -13.44 5.92
CA ILE A 40 -1.63 -13.32 6.00
C ILE A 40 -2.24 -14.70 5.81
N ASN A 41 -3.12 -15.10 6.73
CA ASN A 41 -3.80 -16.38 6.66
C ASN A 41 -4.57 -16.52 5.33
N GLY A 42 -4.36 -17.63 4.61
CA GLY A 42 -4.93 -17.89 3.29
C GLY A 42 -4.20 -17.24 2.11
N LEU A 43 -3.24 -16.34 2.33
CA LEU A 43 -2.42 -15.72 1.27
C LEU A 43 -0.92 -16.02 1.41
N GLY A 44 -0.48 -16.51 2.57
CA GLY A 44 0.92 -16.75 2.88
C GLY A 44 1.71 -15.44 3.06
N LYS A 45 2.99 -15.47 2.70
CA LYS A 45 3.88 -14.29 2.80
C LYS A 45 3.50 -13.26 1.75
N VAL A 46 3.33 -12.01 2.18
CA VAL A 46 2.98 -10.88 1.33
C VAL A 46 3.82 -9.65 1.70
N ALA A 47 4.05 -8.78 0.73
CA ALA A 47 4.56 -7.45 0.96
C ALA A 47 3.38 -6.53 1.34
N VAL A 48 3.47 -5.92 2.52
CA VAL A 48 2.53 -4.90 2.98
C VAL A 48 3.19 -3.54 2.80
N VAL A 49 2.51 -2.64 2.09
CA VAL A 49 2.93 -1.26 1.89
C VAL A 49 1.93 -0.34 2.59
N VAL A 50 2.43 0.43 3.55
CA VAL A 50 1.63 1.42 4.26
C VAL A 50 1.86 2.79 3.64
N VAL A 51 0.78 3.38 3.17
CA VAL A 51 0.76 4.71 2.54
C VAL A 51 0.15 5.70 3.52
N ARG A 52 0.93 6.73 3.90
CA ARG A 52 0.48 7.84 4.75
C ARG A 52 0.50 9.14 3.95
N GLU A 53 -0.61 9.86 3.97
CA GLU A 53 -0.73 11.23 3.48
C GLU A 53 -1.08 12.14 4.67
N LYS A 54 -0.56 13.37 4.70
CA LYS A 54 -0.76 14.30 5.83
C LYS A 54 -2.25 14.49 6.11
N ARG A 55 -2.65 14.37 7.39
CA ARG A 55 -4.05 14.50 7.88
C ARG A 55 -5.04 13.47 7.31
N LYS A 56 -4.58 12.38 6.68
CA LYS A 56 -5.44 11.30 6.19
C LYS A 56 -5.19 9.99 6.94
N LYS A 57 -6.20 9.10 6.92
CA LYS A 57 -6.05 7.74 7.44
C LYS A 57 -5.01 6.97 6.59
N PRO A 58 -4.15 6.15 7.22
CA PRO A 58 -3.23 5.29 6.50
C PRO A 58 -3.97 4.29 5.62
N VAL A 59 -3.41 4.02 4.44
CA VAL A 59 -3.89 2.98 3.52
C VAL A 59 -2.90 1.83 3.50
N TYR A 60 -3.40 0.61 3.46
CA TYR A 60 -2.59 -0.61 3.38
C TYR A 60 -2.79 -1.25 2.01
N LEU A 61 -1.69 -1.41 1.30
CA LEU A 61 -1.65 -2.14 0.04
C LEU A 61 -0.94 -3.46 0.29
N VAL A 62 -1.47 -4.54 -0.26
CA VAL A 62 -0.92 -5.89 -0.12
C VAL A 62 -0.53 -6.40 -1.50
N SER A 63 0.65 -7.02 -1.60
CA SER A 63 1.11 -7.67 -2.82
C SER A 63 1.72 -9.03 -2.51
N THR A 64 1.37 -10.03 -3.31
CA THR A 64 2.02 -11.35 -3.28
C THR A 64 3.42 -11.33 -3.91
N ASN A 65 3.74 -10.30 -4.69
CA ASN A 65 5.09 -10.12 -5.22
C ASN A 65 5.97 -9.38 -4.18
N LEU A 66 6.80 -10.14 -3.48
CA LEU A 66 7.65 -9.65 -2.40
C LEU A 66 8.77 -8.72 -2.88
N TYR A 67 9.14 -8.78 -4.17
CA TYR A 67 10.28 -8.07 -4.74
C TYR A 67 9.94 -6.65 -5.21
N LEU A 68 8.66 -6.32 -5.38
CA LEU A 68 8.25 -4.98 -5.80
C LEU A 68 8.62 -3.92 -4.77
N SER A 69 9.14 -2.79 -5.23
CA SER A 69 9.36 -1.65 -4.34
C SER A 69 8.03 -1.10 -3.81
N ALA A 70 8.06 -0.39 -2.68
CA ALA A 70 6.86 0.26 -2.13
C ALA A 70 6.21 1.23 -3.14
N ILE A 71 7.05 1.90 -3.94
CA ILE A 71 6.62 2.85 -4.97
C ILE A 71 5.93 2.12 -6.12
N ASP A 72 6.46 0.97 -6.54
CA ASP A 72 5.88 0.20 -7.64
C ASP A 72 4.52 -0.40 -7.24
N VAL A 73 4.41 -0.94 -6.02
CA VAL A 73 3.12 -1.40 -5.48
C VAL A 73 2.09 -0.26 -5.50
N LEU A 74 2.46 0.94 -5.04
CA LEU A 74 1.59 2.11 -5.08
C LEU A 74 1.20 2.49 -6.52
N LYS A 75 2.15 2.52 -7.46
CA LYS A 75 1.92 2.86 -8.86
C LYS A 75 0.99 1.85 -9.53
N TYR A 76 1.17 0.55 -9.29
CA TYR A 76 0.29 -0.48 -9.82
C TYR A 76 -1.11 -0.37 -9.25
N TYR A 77 -1.25 -0.18 -7.94
CA TYR A 77 -2.55 0.04 -7.33
C TYR A 77 -3.25 1.29 -7.88
N ALA A 78 -2.50 2.36 -8.17
CA ALA A 78 -3.08 3.56 -8.77
C ALA A 78 -3.69 3.32 -10.17
N LYS A 79 -3.25 2.29 -10.91
CA LYS A 79 -3.87 1.94 -12.19
C LYS A 79 -5.30 1.41 -12.04
N ARG A 80 -5.70 0.96 -10.84
CA ARG A 80 -7.06 0.46 -10.52
C ARG A 80 -8.15 1.49 -10.83
N TRP A 81 -7.87 2.78 -10.63
CA TRP A 81 -8.83 3.85 -10.87
C TRP A 81 -9.32 3.89 -12.33
N LYS A 82 -8.44 3.63 -13.30
CA LYS A 82 -8.84 3.60 -14.72
C LYS A 82 -9.87 2.51 -15.00
N ILE A 83 -9.73 1.36 -14.34
CA ILE A 83 -10.67 0.24 -14.43
C ILE A 83 -12.01 0.65 -13.81
N GLU A 84 -11.99 1.30 -12.64
CA GLU A 84 -13.23 1.81 -12.00
C GLU A 84 -13.96 2.84 -12.86
N GLN A 85 -13.24 3.74 -13.52
CA GLN A 85 -13.83 4.70 -14.47
C GLN A 85 -14.49 3.98 -15.65
N MET A 86 -13.76 3.07 -16.30
CA MET A 86 -14.30 2.28 -17.41
C MET A 86 -15.58 1.52 -17.01
N ILE A 87 -15.61 0.89 -15.83
CA ILE A 87 -16.80 0.17 -15.33
C ILE A 87 -17.96 1.13 -15.07
N LYS A 88 -17.67 2.35 -14.58
CA LYS A 88 -18.70 3.37 -14.35
C LYS A 88 -19.30 3.87 -15.66
N ASP A 89 -18.48 4.06 -16.69
CA ASP A 89 -18.93 4.57 -18.00
C ASP A 89 -19.75 3.55 -18.80
N LEU A 90 -19.61 2.25 -18.48
CA LEU A 90 -20.39 1.17 -19.09
C LEU A 90 -21.78 0.97 -18.48
N LYS A 91 -22.09 1.61 -17.35
CA LYS A 91 -23.39 1.55 -16.67
C LYS A 91 -24.27 2.72 -17.05
#